data_AF-A0A2E1WS23-F1
#
_entry.id   AF-A0A2E1WS23-F1
#
_cell.length_a   1.000
_cell.length_b   1.000
_cell.length_c   1.000
_cell.angle_alpha   90.00
_cell.angle_beta   90.00
_cell.angle_gamma   90.00
#
_symmetry.space_group_name_H-M   'P 1'
#
loop_
_entity.id
_entity.type
_entity.pdbx_description
1 polymer ?
#
loop_
_entity_poly.entity_id
_entity_poly.type
_entity_poly.pdbx_seq_one_letter_code
_entity_poly.pdbx_strand_id
1 'polypeptide(L)'
;MNRRDFLRLKTERGIRTVELSCQQLHMHCLERRVTCGQLDQDLAPLEDGEPPTAFDKPTTEQLFESLGHDLVGVDLLRVVEHRWLSEGDEELQREFHALLASFRAGGGRVEFGTSPAVS
;
A
#
# COMPACT_ATOMS: atom_id res chain seq x y z
N MET A 1 -11.76 -0.38 3.24
CA MET A 1 -11.55 -0.48 1.78
C MET A 1 -10.97 -1.85 1.41
N ASN A 2 -11.27 -2.38 0.22
CA ASN A 2 -10.71 -3.65 -0.30
C ASN A 2 -9.36 -3.41 -0.99
N ARG A 3 -8.42 -4.35 -0.89
CA ARG A 3 -7.06 -4.28 -1.50
C ARG A 3 -7.07 -3.98 -3.00
N ARG A 4 -8.15 -4.40 -3.68
CA ARG A 4 -8.44 -4.16 -5.11
C ARG A 4 -8.72 -2.70 -5.48
N ASP A 5 -8.81 -1.81 -4.49
CA ASP A 5 -9.08 -0.39 -4.72
C ASP A 5 -7.84 0.36 -5.21
N PHE A 6 -6.68 0.11 -4.58
CA PHE A 6 -5.38 0.71 -4.94
C PHE A 6 -4.51 -0.19 -5.83
N LEU A 7 -4.80 -1.49 -5.89
CA LEU A 7 -4.17 -2.47 -6.78
C LEU A 7 -5.16 -2.93 -7.84
N ARG A 8 -4.87 -2.61 -9.10
CA ARG A 8 -5.60 -3.11 -10.26
C ARG A 8 -4.77 -4.13 -11.00
N LEU A 9 -5.05 -5.40 -10.74
CA LEU A 9 -4.52 -6.50 -11.53
C LEU A 9 -5.23 -6.51 -12.91
N LYS A 10 -4.44 -6.42 -13.97
CA LYS A 10 -4.87 -6.52 -15.36
C LYS A 10 -4.04 -7.58 -16.06
N THR A 11 -4.68 -8.42 -16.85
CA THR A 11 -3.96 -9.37 -17.70
C THR A 11 -4.21 -8.98 -19.15
N GLU A 12 -3.19 -8.47 -19.83
CA GLU A 12 -3.29 -8.05 -21.24
C GLU A 12 -2.37 -8.91 -22.11
N ARG A 13 -2.95 -9.58 -23.13
CA ARG A 13 -2.21 -10.43 -24.09
C ARG A 13 -1.28 -11.47 -23.44
N GLY A 14 -1.66 -11.99 -22.27
CA GLY A 14 -0.87 -12.98 -21.50
C GLY A 14 0.17 -12.38 -20.55
N ILE A 15 0.33 -11.06 -20.52
CA ILE A 15 1.20 -10.33 -19.59
C ILE A 15 0.37 -9.96 -18.37
N ARG A 16 0.83 -10.33 -17.18
CA ARG A 16 0.25 -9.90 -15.91
C ARG A 16 0.79 -8.52 -15.56
N THR A 17 -0.10 -7.54 -15.63
CA THR A 17 0.18 -6.15 -15.32
C THR A 17 -0.56 -5.74 -14.06
N VAL A 18 0.15 -5.24 -13.06
CA VAL A 18 -0.46 -4.64 -11.87
C VAL A 18 -0.35 -3.14 -11.95
N GLU A 19 -1.46 -2.44 -11.82
CA GLU A 19 -1.49 -1.00 -11.64
C GLU A 19 -1.60 -0.65 -10.15
N LEU A 20 -0.69 0.17 -9.66
CA LEU A 20 -0.62 0.61 -8.27
C LEU A 20 -0.77 2.14 -8.20
N SER A 21 -1.84 2.61 -7.56
CA SER A 21 -2.06 4.04 -7.32
C SER A 21 -1.39 4.50 -6.03
N CYS A 22 -0.38 5.36 -6.16
CA CYS A 22 0.27 6.01 -5.03
C CYS A 22 -0.71 6.90 -4.24
N GLN A 23 -1.69 7.51 -4.91
CA GLN A 23 -2.73 8.31 -4.25
C GLN A 23 -3.60 7.46 -3.32
N GLN A 24 -4.15 6.36 -3.83
CA GLN A 24 -5.03 5.52 -3.01
C GLN A 24 -4.25 4.79 -1.92
N LEU A 25 -2.98 4.45 -2.16
CA LEU A 25 -2.10 3.90 -1.12
C LEU A 25 -1.82 4.93 -0.01
N HIS A 26 -1.57 6.19 -0.37
CA HIS A 26 -1.40 7.28 0.59
C HIS A 26 -2.69 7.54 1.38
N MET A 27 -3.83 7.64 0.69
CA MET A 27 -5.14 7.83 1.32
C MET A 27 -5.49 6.68 2.27
N HIS A 28 -5.22 5.44 1.86
CA HIS A 28 -5.39 4.27 2.72
C HIS A 28 -4.49 4.31 3.96
N CYS A 29 -3.25 4.81 3.85
CA CYS A 29 -2.40 5.04 5.02
C CYS A 29 -2.94 6.15 5.93
N LEU A 30 -3.45 7.24 5.35
CA LEU A 30 -4.06 8.34 6.12
C LEU A 30 -5.34 7.91 6.86
N GLU A 31 -6.27 7.24 6.18
CA GLU A 31 -7.51 6.72 6.78
C GLU A 31 -7.21 5.79 7.97
N ARG A 32 -6.12 5.02 7.87
CA ARG A 32 -5.69 4.09 8.93
C ARG A 32 -5.00 4.78 10.09
N ARG A 33 -4.24 5.86 9.83
CA ARG A 33 -3.71 6.73 10.89
C ARG A 33 -4.84 7.43 11.65
N VAL A 34 -5.84 7.95 10.94
CA VAL A 34 -7.03 8.58 11.54
C VAL A 34 -7.81 7.59 12.42
N THR A 35 -8.02 6.35 11.96
CA THR A 35 -8.70 5.33 12.77
C THR A 35 -7.85 4.77 13.91
N CYS A 36 -6.52 4.93 13.91
CA CYS A 36 -5.65 4.51 15.01
C CYS A 36 -5.50 5.60 16.10
N GLY A 37 -5.55 6.87 15.72
CA GLY A 37 -5.45 8.00 16.66
C GLY A 37 -6.68 8.21 17.55
N GLN A 38 -7.79 7.50 17.31
CA GLN A 38 -9.04 7.68 18.07
C GLN A 38 -9.26 6.64 19.19
N LEU A 39 -8.35 5.66 19.36
CA LEU A 39 -8.44 4.68 20.47
C LEU A 39 -7.58 5.02 21.68
N ASP A 40 -6.95 6.21 21.71
CA ASP A 40 -6.11 6.67 22.82
C ASP A 40 -6.74 7.82 23.63
N GLN A 41 -8.07 8.04 23.56
CA GLN A 41 -8.70 9.15 24.29
C GLN A 41 -10.06 8.87 24.94
N ASP A 42 -10.60 7.64 24.90
CA ASP A 42 -11.88 7.40 25.58
C ASP A 42 -12.04 5.94 26.04
N LEU A 43 -11.34 5.51 27.09
CA LEU A 43 -11.87 4.56 28.08
C LEU A 43 -11.08 4.68 29.40
N ALA A 44 -11.83 4.90 30.48
CA ALA A 44 -11.42 5.20 31.84
C ALA A 44 -10.49 4.17 32.50
N PRO A 45 -9.78 4.53 33.59
CA PRO A 45 -8.93 3.60 34.33
C PRO A 45 -9.78 2.68 35.20
N LEU A 46 -9.76 1.36 34.97
CA LEU A 46 -9.69 0.32 36.01
C LEU A 46 -9.75 -1.12 35.44
N GLU A 47 -8.72 -1.89 35.79
CA GLU A 47 -8.73 -3.26 36.33
C GLU A 47 -9.23 -4.48 35.52
N ASP A 48 -8.33 -5.48 35.55
CA ASP A 48 -8.49 -6.94 35.47
C ASP A 48 -8.85 -7.61 34.12
N GLY A 49 -7.87 -8.32 33.55
CA GLY A 49 -8.15 -9.71 33.14
C GLY A 49 -8.34 -10.07 31.68
N GLU A 50 -8.18 -9.19 30.69
CA GLU A 50 -8.19 -9.63 29.28
C GLU A 50 -7.09 -8.92 28.48
N PRO A 51 -6.28 -9.64 27.68
CA PRO A 51 -5.19 -9.03 26.91
C PRO A 51 -5.81 -7.95 26.01
N PRO A 52 -5.13 -6.82 25.78
CA PRO A 52 -5.62 -5.85 24.83
C PRO A 52 -5.80 -6.64 23.54
N THR A 53 -7.05 -6.74 23.06
CA THR A 53 -7.36 -7.25 21.74
C THR A 53 -6.50 -6.42 20.81
N ALA A 54 -5.32 -6.93 20.48
CA ALA A 54 -4.40 -6.31 19.58
C ALA A 54 -5.18 -6.27 18.29
N PHE A 55 -5.80 -5.12 18.02
CA PHE A 55 -6.31 -4.82 16.71
C PHE A 55 -5.07 -4.88 15.84
N ASP A 56 -4.80 -6.07 15.30
CA ASP A 56 -3.80 -6.35 14.29
C ASP A 56 -4.25 -5.60 13.04
N LYS A 57 -4.16 -4.28 13.14
CA LYS A 57 -4.33 -3.37 12.04
C LYS A 57 -3.03 -3.56 11.28
N PRO A 58 -3.05 -4.22 10.11
CA PRO A 58 -1.81 -4.56 9.39
C PRO A 58 -0.95 -3.31 9.22
N THR A 59 0.25 -3.18 9.80
CA THR A 59 1.05 -1.95 9.69
C THR A 59 1.37 -1.60 8.23
N THR A 60 1.92 -0.41 8.00
CA THR A 60 2.45 0.00 6.68
C THR A 60 3.32 -1.12 6.09
N GLU A 61 4.20 -1.72 6.91
CA GLU A 61 5.00 -2.91 6.56
C GLU A 61 4.16 -4.08 6.05
N GLN A 62 3.12 -4.52 6.78
CA GLN A 62 2.25 -5.62 6.36
C GLN A 62 1.50 -5.34 5.05
N LEU A 63 1.20 -4.06 4.76
CA LEU A 63 0.64 -3.65 3.48
C LEU A 63 1.66 -3.88 2.35
N PHE A 64 2.92 -3.49 2.55
CA PHE A 64 3.99 -3.69 1.57
C PHE A 64 4.38 -5.17 1.41
N GLU A 65 4.35 -5.96 2.47
CA GLU A 65 4.53 -7.42 2.37
C GLU A 65 3.41 -8.06 1.54
N SER A 66 2.16 -7.66 1.80
CA SER A 66 1.02 -8.13 1.02
C SER A 66 1.11 -7.71 -0.44
N LEU A 67 1.55 -6.47 -0.70
CA LEU A 67 1.85 -5.97 -2.04
C LEU A 67 2.93 -6.81 -2.72
N GLY A 68 4.03 -7.10 -2.03
CA GLY A 68 5.11 -7.94 -2.53
C GLY A 68 4.62 -9.32 -2.94
N HIS A 69 3.76 -9.92 -2.12
CA HIS A 69 3.15 -11.22 -2.42
C HIS A 69 2.21 -11.17 -3.64
N ASP A 70 1.44 -10.10 -3.83
CA ASP A 70 0.56 -9.93 -4.98
C ASP A 70 1.35 -9.69 -6.29
N LEU A 71 2.54 -9.10 -6.17
CA LEU A 71 3.46 -8.88 -7.28
C LEU A 71 4.24 -10.14 -7.69
N VAL A 72 4.16 -11.23 -6.94
CA VAL A 72 4.83 -12.50 -7.31
C VAL A 72 4.19 -13.06 -8.59
N GLY A 73 5.01 -13.18 -9.64
CA GLY A 73 4.55 -13.65 -10.95
C GLY A 73 3.77 -12.61 -11.76
N VAL A 74 3.96 -11.33 -11.44
CA VAL A 74 3.55 -10.19 -12.27
C VAL A 74 4.72 -9.80 -13.16
N ASP A 75 4.45 -9.58 -14.44
CA ASP A 75 5.46 -9.22 -15.43
C ASP A 75 5.74 -7.71 -15.44
N LEU A 76 4.70 -6.91 -15.19
CA LEU A 76 4.72 -5.46 -15.30
C LEU A 76 4.00 -4.79 -14.12
N LEU A 77 4.70 -3.91 -13.41
CA LEU A 77 4.14 -3.04 -12.38
C LEU A 77 4.04 -1.62 -12.90
N ARG A 78 2.81 -1.12 -13.06
CA ARG A 78 2.51 0.25 -13.48
C ARG A 78 2.17 1.11 -12.27
N VAL A 79 3.07 2.02 -11.93
CA VAL A 79 2.93 2.97 -10.83
C VAL A 79 2.28 4.24 -11.37
N VAL A 80 1.17 4.67 -10.79
CA VAL A 80 0.50 5.92 -11.17
C VAL A 80 0.48 6.91 -10.01
N GLU A 81 0.48 8.20 -10.35
CA GLU A 81 0.37 9.30 -9.40
C GLU A 81 1.49 9.32 -8.34
N HIS A 82 2.72 8.98 -8.75
CA HIS A 82 3.89 8.89 -7.87
C HIS A 82 4.16 10.13 -7.00
N ARG A 83 3.66 11.31 -7.40
CA ARG A 83 3.71 12.56 -6.63
C ARG A 83 3.21 12.40 -5.18
N TRP A 84 2.20 11.55 -4.96
CA TRP A 84 1.65 11.33 -3.61
C TRP A 84 2.60 10.58 -2.67
N LEU A 85 3.58 9.85 -3.20
CA LEU A 85 4.65 9.27 -2.40
C LEU A 85 5.73 10.31 -2.09
N SER A 86 6.04 11.20 -3.04
CA SER A 86 7.03 12.27 -2.88
C SER A 86 6.57 13.39 -1.93
N GLU A 87 5.27 13.69 -1.90
CA GLU A 87 4.67 14.68 -1.01
C GLU A 87 4.24 14.09 0.36
N GLY A 88 4.42 12.78 0.55
CA GLY A 88 3.94 12.02 1.70
C GLY A 88 5.02 11.64 2.72
N ASP A 89 4.85 10.46 3.33
CA ASP A 89 5.73 9.92 4.37
C ASP A 89 7.05 9.37 3.81
N GLU A 90 8.18 9.74 4.41
CA GLU A 90 9.49 9.19 4.05
C GLU A 90 9.58 7.68 4.29
N GLU A 91 8.92 7.16 5.32
CA GLU A 91 8.81 5.73 5.59
C GLU A 91 8.07 4.99 4.47
N LEU A 92 6.93 5.55 4.05
CA LEU A 92 6.12 5.02 2.95
C LEU A 92 6.92 4.98 1.64
N GLN A 93 7.69 6.04 1.37
CA GLN A 93 8.58 6.12 0.22
C GLN A 93 9.70 5.06 0.30
N ARG A 94 10.31 4.87 1.48
CA ARG A 94 11.37 3.87 1.67
C ARG A 94 10.87 2.46 1.42
N GLU A 95 9.74 2.08 2.02
CA GLU A 95 9.13 0.76 1.84
C GLU A 95 8.72 0.52 0.38
N PHE A 96 8.16 1.53 -0.28
CA PHE A 96 7.84 1.46 -1.69
C PHE A 96 9.08 1.26 -2.57
N HIS A 97 10.17 1.97 -2.30
CA HIS A 97 11.43 1.77 -3.00
C HIS A 97 12.00 0.37 -2.79
N ALA A 98 11.91 -0.18 -1.57
CA ALA A 98 12.32 -1.55 -1.27
C ALA A 98 11.47 -2.60 -2.02
N LEU A 99 10.16 -2.36 -2.13
CA LEU A 99 9.24 -3.18 -2.93
C LEU A 99 9.63 -3.18 -4.41
N LEU A 100 9.85 -1.99 -4.99
CA LEU A 100 10.26 -1.86 -6.40
C LEU A 100 11.62 -2.53 -6.67
N ALA A 101 12.56 -2.41 -5.73
CA ALA A 101 13.87 -3.07 -5.85
C ALA A 101 13.72 -4.60 -5.86
N SER A 102 12.92 -5.15 -4.95
CA SER A 102 12.63 -6.59 -4.87
C SER A 102 11.93 -7.09 -6.14
N PHE A 103 10.94 -6.35 -6.64
CA PHE A 103 10.24 -6.70 -7.87
C PHE A 103 11.15 -6.68 -9.10
N ARG A 104 12.01 -5.66 -9.23
CA ARG A 104 13.02 -5.59 -10.30
C ARG A 104 14.05 -6.71 -10.20
N ALA A 105 14.47 -7.07 -8.99
CA ALA A 105 15.36 -8.20 -8.77
C ALA A 105 14.72 -9.54 -9.18
N GLY A 106 13.39 -9.66 -9.04
CA GLY A 106 12.60 -10.79 -9.55
C GLY A 106 12.40 -10.82 -11.07
N GLY A 107 12.93 -9.84 -11.82
CA GLY A 107 12.79 -9.74 -13.28
C GLY A 107 11.54 -8.99 -13.74
N GLY A 108 10.75 -8.44 -12.83
CA GLY A 108 9.58 -7.64 -13.12
C GLY A 108 9.94 -6.24 -13.65
N ARG A 109 9.15 -5.73 -14.60
CA ARG A 109 9.35 -4.38 -15.16
C ARG A 109 8.50 -3.36 -14.44
N VAL A 110 9.10 -2.24 -14.03
CA VAL A 110 8.37 -1.13 -13.39
C VAL A 110 8.21 -0.01 -14.39
N GLU A 111 6.97 0.46 -14.59
CA GLU A 111 6.66 1.63 -15.40
C GLU A 111 5.96 2.69 -14.57
N PHE A 112 6.45 3.93 -14.65
CA PHE A 112 5.81 5.07 -14.02
C PHE A 112 4.88 5.72 -15.04
N GLY A 113 3.59 5.46 -14.91
CA GLY A 113 2.57 6.15 -15.68
C GLY A 113 2.31 7.53 -15.09
N THR A 114 2.30 8.56 -15.92
CA THR A 114 1.40 9.68 -15.65
C THR A 114 -0.01 9.13 -15.85
N SER A 115 -0.94 9.38 -14.93
CA SER A 115 -2.36 9.18 -15.25
C SER A 115 -2.61 9.87 -16.60
N PRO A 116 -3.32 9.25 -17.55
CA PRO A 116 -3.71 9.99 -18.75
C PRO A 116 -4.53 11.15 -18.25
N ALA A 117 -4.00 12.36 -18.42
CA ALA A 117 -4.74 13.59 -18.23
C ALA A 117 -6.01 13.44 -19.06
N VAL A 118 -7.14 13.24 -18.37
CA VAL A 118 -8.45 13.36 -18.98
C VAL A 118 -8.51 14.80 -19.49
N SER A 119 -8.42 14.95 -20.82
CA SER A 119 -8.61 16.21 -21.52
C SER A 119 -10.09 16.49 -21.67
#